data_AF-A0A3D4ZI73-F1
#
_entry.id   AF-A0A3D4ZI73-F1
#
_cell.length_a   1.000
_cell.length_b   1.000
_cell.length_c   1.000
_cell.angle_alpha   90.00
_cell.angle_beta   90.00
_cell.angle_gamma   90.00
#
_symmetry.space_group_name_H-M   'P 1'
#
loop_
_entity.id
_entity.type
_entity.pdbx_description
1 polymer ?
#
loop_
_entity_poly.entity_id
_entity_poly.type
_entity_poly.pdbx_seq_one_letter_code
_entity_poly.pdbx_strand_id
1 'polypeptide(L)'
;NSVLKVAREAKKNGSTVIAITRIGGNSLTKLADLTLNVVNSESLFREGATLSRLGQLLVVDFIYTMILARCQKQIQPLLKRSWEAVAHLSG
;
A
#
# COMPACT_ATOMS: atom_id res chain seq x y z
N ASN A 1 -15.43 -0.53 -8.51
CA ASN A 1 -16.38 -1.55 -7.98
C ASN A 1 -15.68 -2.86 -7.56
N SER A 2 -14.59 -3.29 -8.21
CA SER A 2 -13.81 -4.47 -7.82
C SER A 2 -13.14 -4.34 -6.44
N VAL A 3 -12.49 -3.22 -6.15
CA VAL A 3 -11.78 -3.00 -4.86
C VAL A 3 -12.69 -3.16 -3.65
N LEU A 4 -13.91 -2.62 -3.68
CA LEU A 4 -14.88 -2.75 -2.58
C LEU A 4 -15.39 -4.19 -2.43
N LYS A 5 -15.48 -4.96 -3.52
CA LYS A 5 -15.84 -6.38 -3.45
C LYS A 5 -14.73 -7.17 -2.76
N VAL A 6 -13.47 -6.94 -3.14
CA VAL A 6 -12.31 -7.57 -2.50
C VAL A 6 -12.24 -7.21 -1.01
N ALA A 7 -12.41 -5.93 -0.65
CA ALA A 7 -12.40 -5.50 0.75
C ALA A 7 -13.51 -6.17 1.58
N ARG A 8 -14.73 -6.27 1.04
CA ARG A 8 -15.83 -6.99 1.71
C ARG A 8 -15.52 -8.46 1.90
N GLU A 9 -14.97 -9.12 0.89
CA GLU A 9 -14.64 -10.54 0.98
C GLU A 9 -13.50 -10.81 1.97
N ALA A 10 -12.48 -9.96 1.98
CA ALA A 10 -11.41 -10.03 2.98
C ALA A 10 -11.98 -9.92 4.42
N LYS A 11 -12.89 -8.97 4.67
CA LYS A 11 -13.54 -8.83 5.98
C LYS A 11 -14.42 -10.02 6.35
N LYS A 12 -15.17 -10.58 5.41
CA LYS A 12 -15.96 -11.80 5.65
C LYS A 12 -15.09 -12.97 6.11
N ASN A 13 -13.86 -13.04 5.61
CA ASN A 13 -12.88 -14.06 5.97
C ASN A 13 -12.02 -13.68 7.20
N GLY A 14 -12.40 -12.65 7.97
CA GLY A 14 -11.68 -12.24 9.19
C GLY A 14 -10.32 -11.59 8.95
N SER A 15 -10.00 -11.21 7.70
CA SER A 15 -8.74 -10.54 7.39
C SER A 15 -8.80 -9.06 7.76
N THR A 16 -7.71 -8.54 8.35
CA THR A 16 -7.56 -7.10 8.58
C THR A 16 -7.44 -6.36 7.25
N VAL A 17 -8.26 -5.34 7.04
CA VAL A 17 -8.25 -4.49 5.85
C VAL A 17 -7.64 -3.14 6.18
N ILE A 18 -6.51 -2.84 5.54
CA ILE A 18 -5.86 -1.52 5.61
C ILE A 18 -6.10 -0.81 4.28
N ALA A 19 -6.75 0.35 4.31
CA ALA A 19 -6.99 1.16 3.10
C ALA A 19 -5.96 2.28 2.98
N ILE A 20 -5.29 2.37 1.84
CA ILE A 20 -4.52 3.55 1.44
C ILE A 20 -5.39 4.33 0.45
N THR A 21 -5.91 5.49 0.87
CA THR A 21 -6.88 6.23 0.08
C THR A 21 -6.83 7.72 0.35
N ARG A 22 -7.38 8.53 -0.55
CA ARG A 22 -7.55 9.97 -0.29
C ARG A 22 -8.35 10.24 0.98
N ILE A 23 -7.99 11.35 1.64
CA ILE A 23 -8.77 11.91 2.75
C ILE A 23 -10.20 12.26 2.32
N GLY A 24 -11.13 12.30 3.28
CA GLY A 24 -12.52 12.71 3.04
C GLY A 24 -13.56 11.58 3.06
N GLY A 25 -13.24 10.43 3.69
CA GLY A 25 -14.22 9.41 4.08
C GLY A 25 -15.03 8.81 2.93
N ASN A 26 -14.52 7.76 2.28
CA ASN A 26 -15.21 7.09 1.18
C ASN A 26 -15.68 5.67 1.54
N SER A 27 -16.34 5.00 0.60
CA SER A 27 -16.86 3.63 0.82
C SER A 27 -15.78 2.62 1.19
N LEU A 28 -14.53 2.82 0.78
CA LEU A 28 -13.43 1.95 1.17
C LEU A 28 -12.99 2.22 2.62
N THR A 29 -12.92 3.49 3.04
CA THR A 29 -12.64 3.87 4.44
C THR A 29 -13.64 3.22 5.41
N LYS A 30 -14.93 3.17 5.05
CA LYS A 30 -15.97 2.53 5.87
C LYS A 30 -15.81 1.01 6.00
N LEU A 31 -15.14 0.39 5.03
CA LEU A 31 -14.89 -1.05 5.01
C LEU A 31 -13.53 -1.41 5.59
N ALA A 32 -12.63 -0.46 5.83
CA ALA A 32 -11.30 -0.75 6.34
C ALA A 32 -11.27 -0.73 7.87
N ASP A 33 -10.42 -1.54 8.47
CA ASP A 33 -10.15 -1.51 9.91
C ASP A 33 -9.16 -0.38 10.25
N LEU A 34 -8.23 -0.10 9.33
CA LEU A 34 -7.29 1.02 9.40
C LEU A 34 -7.28 1.78 8.08
N THR A 35 -7.13 3.10 8.15
CA THR A 35 -7.02 3.94 6.94
C THR A 35 -5.76 4.80 7.01
N LEU A 36 -4.93 4.70 5.97
CA LEU A 36 -3.79 5.57 5.72
C LEU A 36 -4.19 6.57 4.65
N ASN A 37 -4.40 7.81 5.08
CA ASN A 37 -4.89 8.86 4.20
C ASN A 37 -3.74 9.48 3.40
N VAL A 38 -3.93 9.62 2.10
CA VAL A 38 -3.11 10.48 1.25
C VAL A 38 -3.83 11.80 1.01
N VAL A 39 -3.06 12.88 0.84
CA VAL A 39 -3.61 14.22 0.61
C VAL A 39 -4.47 14.22 -0.66
N ASN A 40 -5.62 14.89 -0.60
CA ASN A 40 -6.47 15.07 -1.76
C ASN A 40 -5.82 16.06 -2.72
N SER A 41 -5.27 15.59 -3.83
CA SER A 41 -4.85 16.45 -4.93
C SER A 41 -6.07 16.83 -5.78
N GLU A 42 -6.93 17.71 -5.27
CA GLU A 42 -7.85 18.48 -6.12
C GLU A 42 -7.04 19.51 -6.90
N SER A 43 -6.17 19.02 -7.79
CA SER A 43 -5.65 19.81 -8.90
C SER A 43 -6.59 19.56 -10.06
N LEU A 44 -7.20 20.63 -10.56
CA LEU A 44 -8.18 20.71 -11.65
C LEU A 44 -7.69 20.14 -13.00
N PHE A 45 -6.58 19.39 -13.06
CA PHE A 45 -5.94 18.91 -14.29
C PHE A 45 -5.30 17.53 -14.14
N ARG A 46 -4.89 16.96 -15.29
CA ARG A 46 -4.26 15.62 -15.51
C ARG A 46 -3.19 15.19 -14.49
N GLU A 47 -2.62 16.13 -13.73
CA GLU A 47 -1.60 15.93 -12.70
C GLU A 47 -2.14 15.33 -11.39
N GLY A 48 -3.44 15.48 -11.09
CA GLY A 48 -4.03 14.95 -9.85
C GLY A 48 -3.95 13.42 -9.74
N ALA A 49 -4.08 12.69 -10.84
CA ALA A 49 -3.96 11.23 -10.83
C ALA A 49 -2.50 10.77 -10.58
N THR A 50 -1.53 11.47 -11.16
CA THR A 50 -0.10 11.20 -10.94
C THR A 50 0.30 11.50 -9.51
N LEU A 51 -0.11 12.66 -8.98
CA LEU A 51 0.15 13.04 -7.59
C LEU A 51 -0.53 12.09 -6.59
N SER A 52 -1.77 11.67 -6.88
CA SER A 52 -2.46 10.66 -6.08
C SER A 52 -1.69 9.35 -6.04
N ARG A 53 -1.18 8.87 -7.18
CA ARG A 53 -0.40 7.63 -7.24
C ARG A 53 0.96 7.77 -6.58
N LEU A 54 1.62 8.93 -6.72
CA LEU A 54 2.86 9.23 -6.03
C LEU A 54 2.67 9.21 -4.51
N GLY A 55 1.62 9.87 -4.00
CA GLY A 55 1.29 9.85 -2.58
C GLY A 55 1.03 8.43 -2.05
N GLN A 56 0.33 7.60 -2.82
CA GLN A 56 0.09 6.20 -2.45
C GLN A 56 1.38 5.37 -2.44
N LEU A 57 2.27 5.56 -3.43
CA LEU A 57 3.58 4.89 -3.49
C LEU A 57 4.47 5.27 -2.31
N LEU A 58 4.50 6.56 -1.94
CA LEU A 58 5.25 7.04 -0.78
C LEU A 58 4.78 6.39 0.53
N VAL A 59 3.46 6.20 0.69
CA VAL A 59 2.92 5.48 1.86
C VAL A 59 3.42 4.03 1.88
N VAL A 60 3.44 3.34 0.74
CA VAL A 60 3.97 1.97 0.64
C VAL A 60 5.46 1.94 0.98
N ASP A 61 6.24 2.87 0.45
CA ASP A 61 7.68 2.97 0.72
C ASP A 61 7.99 3.25 2.19
N PHE A 62 7.19 4.09 2.85
CA PHE A 62 7.33 4.32 4.29
C PHE A 62 7.04 3.07 5.11
N ILE A 63 5.96 2.34 4.80
CA ILE A 63 5.64 1.08 5.47
C ILE A 63 6.81 0.10 5.31
N TYR A 64 7.30 -0.07 4.09
CA TYR A 64 8.41 -0.96 3.78
C TYR A 64 9.69 -0.57 4.53
N THR A 65 10.05 0.73 4.51
CA THR A 65 11.24 1.26 5.21
C THR A 65 11.13 1.09 6.72
N MET A 66 9.95 1.32 7.30
CA MET A 66 9.71 1.11 8.73
C MET A 66 9.84 -0.36 9.13
N ILE A 67 9.37 -1.28 8.28
CA ILE A 67 9.49 -2.72 8.48
C ILE A 67 10.97 -3.12 8.45
N LEU A 68 11.74 -2.65 7.45
CA LEU A 68 13.19 -2.85 7.35
C LEU A 68 13.93 -2.38 8.61
N ALA A 69 13.63 -1.16 9.07
CA ALA A 69 14.29 -0.55 10.21
C ALA A 69 14.00 -1.28 11.54
N ARG A 70 12.78 -1.81 11.71
CA ARG A 70 12.34 -2.43 12.96
C ARG A 70 12.58 -3.94 13.03
N CYS A 71 12.56 -4.63 11.89
CA CYS A 71 12.58 -6.10 11.84
C CYS A 71 13.80 -6.64 11.09
N GLN A 72 14.93 -5.92 11.12
CA GLN A 72 16.13 -6.20 10.33
C GLN A 72 16.52 -7.69 10.34
N LYS A 73 16.64 -8.33 11.52
CA LYS A 73 17.05 -9.75 11.63
C LYS A 73 16.11 -10.72 10.91
N GLN A 74 14.81 -10.44 10.91
CA GLN A 74 13.79 -11.29 10.28
C GLN A 74 13.74 -11.08 8.76
N ILE A 75 14.03 -9.87 8.30
CA ILE A 75 13.88 -9.46 6.89
C ILE A 75 15.12 -9.79 6.06
N GLN A 76 16.32 -9.75 6.63
CA GLN A 76 17.57 -10.08 5.93
C GLN A 76 17.50 -11.37 5.08
N PRO A 77 17.05 -12.54 5.60
CA PRO A 77 16.94 -13.74 4.78
C PRO A 77 15.89 -13.62 3.66
N LEU A 78 14.82 -12.85 3.84
CA LEU A 78 13.80 -12.63 2.82
C LEU A 78 14.33 -11.76 1.68
N LEU A 79 15.08 -10.70 1.99
CA LEU A 79 15.73 -9.86 0.98
C LEU A 79 16.75 -10.65 0.16
N LYS A 80 17.57 -11.46 0.83
CA LYS A 80 18.54 -12.33 0.18
C LYS A 80 17.85 -13.25 -0.83
N ARG A 81 16.75 -13.90 -0.44
CA ARG A 81 15.95 -14.76 -1.33
C ARG A 81 15.40 -14.02 -2.54
N SER A 82 14.83 -12.82 -2.34
CA SER A 82 14.31 -12.00 -3.45
C SER A 82 15.42 -11.58 -4.42
N TRP A 83 16.61 -11.25 -3.92
CA TRP A 83 17.75 -10.90 -4.76
C TRP A 83 18.30 -12.10 -5.53
N GLU A 84 18.49 -13.25 -4.87
CA GLU A 84 18.95 -14.50 -5.50
C GLU A 84 18.02 -14.95 -6.64
N ALA A 85 16.71 -14.78 -6.47
CA ALA A 85 15.72 -15.12 -7.47
C ALA A 85 15.88 -14.37 -8.80
N VAL A 86 16.47 -13.17 -8.78
CA VAL A 86 16.70 -12.35 -9.99
C VAL A 86 18.17 -12.22 -10.36
N ALA A 87 19.10 -12.71 -9.53
CA ALA A 87 20.53 -12.56 -9.73
C ALA A 87 21.03 -13.18 -11.04
N HIS A 88 20.37 -14.24 -11.52
CA HIS A 88 20.69 -14.90 -12.80
C HIS A 88 20.27 -14.08 -14.03
N LEU A 89 19.43 -13.04 -13.87
CA LEU A 89 19.01 -12.12 -14.93
C LEU A 89 19.92 -10.88 -15.02
N SER A 90 20.79 -10.68 -14.03
CA SER A 90 21.65 -9.49 -13.90
C SER A 90 23.03 -9.69 -14.55
N GLY A 91 23.16 -10.62 -15.50
CA GLY A 91 24.36 -10.87 -16.30
C GLY A 91 24.35 -10.10 -17.61
#